data_AF-A0AA39MWH4-F1
#
_entry.id   AF-A0AA39MWH4-F1
#
_cell.length_a   1.000
_cell.length_b   1.000
_cell.length_c   1.000
_cell.angle_alpha   90.00
_cell.angle_beta   90.00
_cell.angle_gamma   90.00
#
_symmetry.space_group_name_H-M   'P 1'
#
loop_
_entity.id
_entity.type
_entity.pdbx_description
1 polymer ?
#
loop_
_entity_poly.entity_id
_entity_poly.type
_entity_poly.pdbx_seq_one_letter_code
_entity_poly.pdbx_strand_id
1 'polypeptide(L)'
;MTRSSNLETWIQIAKVAATAGEMAPFPYIKGLCGCVVLILEAIQKADTNDEDLLDLAESIEKTVEMIQNAVIEHGESGALRFRGVCAELEIYLTNLLTELNSTRRKSRGFKRFLKTNKVSDAVTGYQERVRAIKADFLIHTAIDSRFVISDIKDELRTGTEALTSAIETLQRHTMANIDKHADSICEEIHTLGVLQSKKADELSADVQTLKERNSYKGSVRNVLLGDIHLRDRLDHPNDFAVFTHYNADIGNAPKIVHVYRRSTHSKLNEQDVMRQFHIDADKLIKLKHQNIAQVFGVCRSPEFPAIILHGNDNHKFFSKFQVYVRLQVPRNTESKTIVCL
;
A
#
# COMPACT_ATOMS: atom_id res chain seq x y z
N MET A 1 -34.74 -35.01 -53.25
CA MET A 1 -33.63 -35.92 -52.94
C MET A 1 -34.20 -37.32 -52.82
N THR A 2 -33.69 -38.28 -53.58
CA THR A 2 -34.22 -39.64 -53.70
C THR A 2 -33.87 -40.45 -52.45
N ARG A 3 -34.84 -41.13 -51.83
CA ARG A 3 -34.72 -41.88 -50.57
C ARG A 3 -33.53 -42.86 -50.53
N SER A 4 -33.06 -43.35 -51.68
CA SER A 4 -31.85 -44.19 -51.78
C SER A 4 -30.53 -43.46 -51.50
N SER A 5 -30.44 -42.13 -51.68
CA SER A 5 -29.22 -41.36 -51.35
C SER A 5 -29.02 -41.20 -49.84
N ASN A 6 -30.12 -41.20 -49.08
CA ASN A 6 -30.07 -41.13 -47.62
C ASN A 6 -29.57 -42.45 -47.02
N LEU A 7 -30.00 -43.58 -47.56
CA LEU A 7 -29.58 -44.91 -47.10
C LEU A 7 -28.07 -45.13 -47.22
N GLU A 8 -27.46 -44.75 -48.35
CA GLU A 8 -26.01 -44.84 -48.55
C GLU A 8 -25.26 -43.96 -47.54
N THR A 9 -25.76 -42.74 -47.30
CA THR A 9 -25.15 -41.81 -46.33
C THR A 9 -25.14 -42.42 -44.92
N TRP A 10 -26.26 -43.03 -44.50
CA TRP A 10 -26.37 -43.67 -43.20
C TRP A 10 -25.53 -44.93 -43.06
N ILE A 11 -25.37 -45.71 -44.12
CA ILE A 11 -24.43 -46.84 -44.15
C ILE A 11 -23.01 -46.35 -43.85
N GLN A 12 -22.58 -45.24 -44.44
CA GLN A 12 -21.25 -44.66 -44.17
C GLN A 12 -21.12 -44.15 -42.74
N ILE A 13 -22.12 -43.42 -42.24
CA ILE A 13 -22.16 -42.94 -40.84
C ILE A 13 -22.04 -44.12 -39.87
N ALA A 14 -22.80 -45.19 -40.09
CA ALA A 14 -22.78 -46.37 -39.24
C ALA A 14 -21.43 -47.12 -39.32
N LYS A 15 -20.77 -47.19 -40.49
CA LYS A 15 -19.42 -47.75 -40.63
C LYS A 15 -18.37 -46.95 -39.85
N VAL A 16 -18.43 -45.62 -39.94
CA VAL A 16 -17.55 -44.74 -39.18
C VAL A 16 -17.80 -44.92 -37.69
N ALA A 17 -19.06 -44.94 -37.24
CA ALA A 17 -19.43 -45.13 -35.85
C ALA A 17 -18.99 -46.51 -35.30
N ALA A 18 -19.10 -47.58 -36.09
CA ALA A 18 -18.62 -48.90 -35.72
C ALA A 18 -17.09 -48.93 -35.55
N THR A 19 -16.36 -48.28 -36.46
CA THR A 19 -14.90 -48.17 -36.40
C THR A 19 -14.45 -47.29 -35.23
N ALA A 20 -15.14 -46.17 -35.00
CA ALA A 20 -14.91 -45.31 -33.84
C ALA A 20 -15.22 -46.02 -32.52
N GLY A 21 -16.27 -46.86 -32.48
CA GLY A 21 -16.63 -47.68 -31.32
C GLY A 21 -15.58 -48.74 -30.95
N GLU A 22 -14.70 -49.11 -31.88
CA GLU A 22 -13.53 -49.95 -31.60
C GLU A 22 -12.39 -49.19 -30.91
N MET A 23 -12.31 -47.88 -31.14
CA MET A 23 -11.27 -46.99 -30.63
C MET A 23 -11.71 -46.19 -29.39
N ALA A 24 -13.02 -46.14 -29.12
CA ALA A 24 -13.65 -45.39 -28.04
C ALA A 24 -13.99 -46.29 -26.84
N PRO A 25 -14.15 -45.74 -25.62
CA PRO A 25 -14.51 -46.51 -24.40
C PRO A 25 -15.95 -47.06 -24.40
N PHE A 26 -16.59 -47.17 -25.57
CA PHE A 26 -18.00 -47.52 -25.74
C PHE A 26 -18.15 -48.76 -26.65
N PRO A 27 -17.67 -49.93 -26.20
CA PRO A 27 -17.56 -51.14 -27.03
C PRO A 27 -18.90 -51.67 -27.56
N TYR A 28 -20.02 -51.34 -26.91
CA TYR A 28 -21.37 -51.72 -27.35
C TYR A 28 -21.86 -50.92 -28.56
N ILE A 29 -21.27 -49.76 -28.85
CA ILE A 29 -21.59 -48.99 -30.07
C ILE A 29 -21.04 -49.71 -31.31
N LYS A 30 -19.87 -50.37 -31.20
CA LYS A 30 -19.28 -51.16 -32.28
C LYS A 30 -20.22 -52.25 -32.76
N GLY A 31 -20.71 -53.08 -31.84
CA GLY A 31 -21.58 -54.21 -32.14
C GLY A 31 -22.92 -53.75 -32.74
N LEU A 32 -23.57 -52.78 -32.09
CA LEU A 32 -24.82 -52.20 -32.57
C LEU A 32 -24.66 -51.59 -33.98
N CYS A 33 -23.72 -50.68 -34.18
CA CYS A 33 -23.51 -50.03 -35.47
C CYS A 33 -23.08 -51.03 -36.55
N GLY A 34 -22.30 -52.05 -36.20
CA GLY A 34 -21.96 -53.15 -37.12
C GLY A 34 -23.20 -53.91 -37.61
N CYS A 35 -24.13 -54.23 -36.71
CA CYS A 35 -25.41 -54.86 -37.10
C CYS A 35 -26.25 -53.96 -38.01
N VAL A 36 -26.31 -52.66 -37.70
CA VAL A 36 -27.04 -51.66 -38.49
C VAL A 36 -26.48 -51.58 -39.91
N VAL A 37 -25.16 -51.51 -40.08
CA VAL A 37 -24.53 -51.53 -41.42
C VAL A 37 -24.99 -52.74 -42.23
N LEU A 38 -24.95 -53.93 -41.64
CA LEU A 38 -25.30 -55.17 -42.33
C LEU A 38 -26.78 -55.21 -42.75
N ILE A 39 -27.68 -54.69 -41.92
CA ILE A 39 -29.11 -54.60 -42.21
C ILE A 39 -29.36 -53.58 -43.32
N LEU A 40 -28.83 -52.36 -43.20
CA LEU A 40 -29.02 -51.29 -44.20
C LEU A 40 -28.45 -51.70 -45.57
N GLU A 41 -27.29 -52.36 -45.61
CA GLU A 41 -26.75 -52.93 -46.85
C GLU A 41 -27.62 -54.06 -47.43
N ALA A 42 -28.24 -54.89 -46.57
CA ALA A 42 -29.15 -55.94 -47.02
C ALA A 42 -30.43 -55.34 -47.63
N ILE A 43 -30.93 -54.24 -47.07
CA ILE A 43 -32.06 -53.47 -47.59
C ILE A 43 -31.69 -52.83 -48.94
N GLN A 44 -30.52 -52.18 -49.02
CA GLN A 44 -30.03 -51.57 -50.25
C GLN A 44 -29.88 -52.61 -51.38
N LYS A 45 -29.32 -53.78 -51.07
CA LYS A 45 -29.12 -54.89 -52.03
C LYS A 45 -30.43 -55.60 -52.41
N ALA A 46 -31.53 -55.38 -51.70
CA ALA A 46 -32.82 -55.94 -52.07
C ALA A 46 -33.40 -55.27 -53.34
N ASP A 47 -32.87 -54.11 -53.75
CA ASP A 47 -33.23 -53.35 -54.96
C ASP A 47 -34.74 -53.20 -55.18
N THR A 48 -35.47 -53.13 -54.06
CA THR A 48 -36.91 -52.94 -54.03
C THR A 48 -37.20 -51.64 -53.32
N ASN A 49 -37.94 -50.75 -53.98
CA ASN A 49 -38.51 -49.52 -53.42
C ASN A 49 -39.67 -49.86 -52.43
N ASP A 50 -39.40 -50.79 -51.52
CA ASP A 50 -40.38 -51.30 -50.57
C ASP A 50 -40.49 -50.32 -49.41
N GLU A 51 -41.63 -49.63 -49.32
CA GLU A 51 -41.91 -48.66 -48.27
C GLU A 51 -41.71 -49.26 -46.87
N ASP A 52 -42.12 -50.52 -46.66
CA ASP A 52 -41.97 -51.22 -45.39
C ASP A 52 -40.48 -51.39 -44.97
N LEU A 53 -39.58 -51.55 -45.95
CA LEU A 53 -38.14 -51.66 -45.72
C LEU A 53 -37.48 -50.31 -45.44
N LEU A 54 -37.94 -49.28 -46.14
CA LEU A 54 -37.47 -47.92 -45.99
C LEU A 54 -37.90 -47.34 -44.63
N ASP A 55 -39.11 -47.66 -44.17
CA ASP A 55 -39.60 -47.27 -42.85
C ASP A 55 -38.83 -47.98 -41.72
N LEU A 56 -38.45 -49.25 -41.90
CA LEU A 56 -37.57 -49.96 -40.97
C LEU A 56 -36.18 -49.32 -40.91
N ALA A 57 -35.60 -48.99 -42.08
CA ALA A 57 -34.30 -48.30 -42.15
C ALA A 57 -34.36 -46.95 -41.43
N GLU A 58 -35.37 -46.12 -41.71
CA GLU A 58 -35.57 -44.82 -41.07
C GLU A 58 -35.77 -44.94 -39.55
N SER A 59 -36.47 -45.99 -39.11
CA SER A 59 -36.68 -46.26 -37.69
C SER A 59 -35.38 -46.67 -36.97
N ILE A 60 -34.55 -47.48 -37.61
CA ILE A 60 -33.22 -47.86 -37.09
C ILE A 60 -32.31 -46.62 -37.05
N GLU A 61 -32.28 -45.83 -38.12
CA GLU A 61 -31.49 -44.59 -38.23
C GLU A 61 -31.81 -43.63 -37.07
N LYS A 62 -33.10 -43.31 -36.86
CA LYS A 62 -33.54 -42.43 -35.75
C LYS A 62 -33.11 -42.96 -34.38
N THR A 63 -33.13 -44.28 -34.20
CA THR A 63 -32.72 -44.90 -32.92
C THR A 63 -31.22 -44.71 -32.68
N VAL A 64 -30.40 -44.96 -33.68
CA VAL A 64 -28.94 -44.80 -33.61
C VAL A 64 -28.57 -43.33 -33.42
N GLU A 65 -29.23 -42.42 -34.12
CA GLU A 65 -29.04 -40.97 -33.98
C GLU A 65 -29.34 -40.50 -32.55
N MET A 66 -30.45 -40.96 -31.96
CA MET A 66 -30.78 -40.62 -30.57
C MET A 66 -29.72 -41.10 -29.58
N ILE A 67 -29.17 -42.31 -29.79
CA ILE A 67 -28.09 -42.85 -28.96
C ILE A 67 -26.81 -42.04 -29.13
N GLN A 68 -26.42 -41.72 -30.37
CA GLN A 68 -25.22 -40.93 -30.65
C GLN A 68 -25.30 -39.54 -30.04
N ASN A 69 -26.41 -38.83 -30.24
CA ASN A 69 -26.62 -37.49 -29.69
C ASN A 69 -26.55 -37.52 -28.16
N ALA A 70 -27.18 -38.51 -27.51
CA ALA A 70 -27.14 -38.63 -26.06
C ALA A 70 -25.72 -38.94 -25.51
N VAL A 71 -24.91 -39.71 -26.24
CA VAL A 71 -23.51 -39.98 -25.87
C VAL A 71 -22.63 -38.75 -26.07
N ILE A 72 -22.82 -37.99 -27.15
CA ILE A 72 -22.07 -36.75 -27.42
C ILE A 72 -22.40 -35.67 -26.38
N GLU A 73 -23.68 -35.49 -26.06
CA GLU A 73 -24.16 -34.46 -25.12
C GLU A 73 -23.70 -34.72 -23.67
N HIS A 74 -23.53 -35.98 -23.28
CA HIS A 74 -23.38 -36.37 -21.87
C HIS A 74 -22.13 -37.20 -21.55
N GLY A 75 -21.27 -37.42 -22.54
CA GLY A 75 -20.00 -38.12 -22.41
C GLY A 75 -20.15 -39.53 -21.84
N GLU A 76 -19.16 -39.94 -21.05
CA GLU A 76 -19.07 -41.30 -20.47
C GLU A 76 -20.26 -41.64 -19.56
N SER A 77 -20.79 -40.66 -18.82
CA SER A 77 -21.93 -40.88 -17.92
C SER A 77 -23.20 -41.24 -18.68
N GLY A 78 -23.48 -40.56 -19.80
CA GLY A 78 -24.61 -40.87 -20.67
C GLY A 78 -24.42 -42.22 -21.33
N ALA A 79 -23.22 -42.49 -21.82
CA ALA A 79 -22.86 -43.74 -22.48
C ALA A 79 -23.17 -44.99 -21.63
N LEU A 80 -22.79 -45.00 -20.34
CA LEU A 80 -23.06 -46.12 -19.43
C LEU A 80 -24.56 -46.42 -19.29
N ARG A 81 -25.42 -45.41 -19.32
CA ARG A 81 -26.88 -45.56 -19.17
C ARG A 81 -27.53 -46.21 -20.40
N PHE A 82 -26.97 -45.98 -21.60
CA PHE A 82 -27.48 -46.58 -22.84
C PHE A 82 -26.90 -47.97 -23.13
N ARG A 83 -25.87 -48.43 -22.39
CA ARG A 83 -25.23 -49.73 -22.62
C ARG A 83 -26.24 -50.88 -22.69
N GLY A 84 -27.18 -50.96 -21.74
CA GLY A 84 -28.15 -52.06 -21.68
C GLY A 84 -29.08 -52.09 -22.88
N VAL A 85 -29.71 -50.96 -23.21
CA VAL A 85 -30.63 -50.86 -24.36
C VAL A 85 -29.90 -51.08 -25.70
N CYS A 86 -28.63 -50.64 -25.81
CA CYS A 86 -27.82 -50.88 -27.00
C CYS A 86 -27.47 -52.36 -27.17
N ALA A 87 -27.11 -53.07 -26.10
CA ALA A 87 -26.80 -54.49 -26.14
C ALA A 87 -28.03 -55.34 -26.49
N GLU A 88 -29.20 -55.00 -25.92
CA GLU A 88 -30.46 -55.66 -26.27
C GLU A 88 -30.86 -55.42 -27.73
N LEU A 89 -30.72 -54.18 -28.20
CA LEU A 89 -30.97 -53.83 -29.60
C LEU A 89 -29.99 -54.54 -30.54
N GLU A 90 -28.71 -54.65 -30.18
CA GLU A 90 -27.71 -55.41 -30.94
C GLU A 90 -28.10 -56.88 -31.09
N ILE A 91 -28.50 -57.54 -30.00
CA ILE A 91 -28.98 -58.94 -30.02
C ILE A 91 -30.20 -59.06 -30.95
N TYR A 92 -31.16 -58.14 -30.82
CA TYR A 92 -32.36 -58.12 -31.66
C TYR A 92 -32.02 -57.95 -33.13
N LEU A 93 -31.19 -56.98 -33.49
CA LEU A 93 -30.76 -56.72 -34.87
C LEU A 93 -29.92 -57.87 -35.43
N THR A 94 -29.10 -58.53 -34.62
CA THR A 94 -28.35 -59.73 -35.04
C THR A 94 -29.31 -60.87 -35.39
N ASN A 95 -30.30 -61.14 -34.53
CA ASN A 95 -31.30 -62.16 -34.78
C ASN A 95 -32.11 -61.82 -36.05
N LEU A 96 -32.53 -60.57 -36.18
CA LEU A 96 -33.21 -60.07 -37.38
C LEU A 96 -32.36 -60.31 -38.63
N LEU A 97 -31.06 -59.98 -38.60
CA LEU A 97 -30.15 -60.21 -39.71
C LEU A 97 -30.04 -61.71 -40.09
N THR A 98 -29.99 -62.61 -39.10
CA THR A 98 -29.98 -64.06 -39.39
C THR A 98 -31.28 -64.52 -40.06
N GLU A 99 -32.42 -64.01 -39.60
CA GLU A 99 -33.74 -64.34 -40.14
C GLU A 99 -33.93 -63.78 -41.55
N LEU A 100 -33.47 -62.55 -41.79
CA LEU A 100 -33.41 -61.89 -43.10
C LEU A 100 -32.56 -62.70 -44.09
N ASN A 101 -31.37 -63.15 -43.69
CA ASN A 101 -30.49 -63.96 -44.56
C ASN A 101 -31.06 -65.35 -44.85
N SER A 102 -31.79 -65.97 -43.91
CA SER A 102 -32.44 -67.26 -44.12
C SER A 102 -33.63 -67.18 -45.09
N THR A 103 -34.40 -66.10 -45.00
CA THR A 103 -35.59 -65.85 -45.83
C THR A 103 -35.23 -65.28 -47.21
N ARG A 104 -34.06 -64.67 -47.38
CA ARG A 104 -33.55 -64.14 -48.67
C ARG A 104 -33.49 -65.19 -49.79
N ARG A 105 -33.26 -66.47 -49.46
CA ARG A 105 -33.31 -67.59 -50.43
C ARG A 105 -34.71 -67.79 -51.05
N LYS A 106 -35.75 -67.21 -50.46
CA LYS A 106 -37.14 -67.19 -50.94
C LYS A 106 -37.59 -65.72 -50.96
N SER A 107 -37.26 -64.96 -52.01
CA SER A 107 -37.52 -63.51 -52.12
C SER A 107 -38.93 -63.05 -51.67
N ARG A 108 -39.97 -63.89 -51.84
CA ARG A 108 -41.34 -63.61 -51.36
C ARG A 108 -41.55 -63.73 -49.84
N GLY A 109 -40.74 -64.53 -49.14
CA GLY A 109 -40.83 -64.74 -47.69
C GLY A 109 -40.22 -63.60 -46.88
N PHE A 110 -39.13 -63.02 -47.39
CA PHE A 110 -38.45 -61.85 -46.82
C PHE A 110 -39.39 -60.66 -46.65
N LYS A 111 -40.10 -60.30 -47.72
CA LYS A 111 -41.09 -59.21 -47.72
C LYS A 111 -42.23 -59.46 -46.73
N ARG A 112 -42.76 -60.68 -46.66
CA ARG A 112 -43.86 -61.02 -45.75
C ARG A 112 -43.44 -60.99 -44.28
N PHE A 113 -42.19 -61.36 -43.99
CA PHE A 113 -41.62 -61.34 -42.64
C PHE A 113 -41.54 -59.91 -42.10
N LEU A 114 -40.97 -58.99 -42.87
CA LEU A 114 -40.86 -57.57 -42.51
C LEU A 114 -42.22 -56.88 -42.38
N LYS A 115 -43.17 -57.28 -43.22
CA LYS A 115 -44.55 -56.75 -43.23
C LYS A 115 -45.39 -57.24 -42.06
N THR A 116 -44.95 -58.26 -41.31
CA THR A 116 -45.60 -58.53 -40.02
C THR A 116 -45.18 -57.43 -39.04
N ASN A 117 -46.15 -56.60 -38.60
CA ASN A 117 -45.95 -55.42 -37.73
C ASN A 117 -44.98 -55.61 -36.55
N LYS A 118 -44.72 -56.86 -36.14
CA LYS A 118 -43.76 -57.26 -35.11
C LYS A 118 -42.39 -56.59 -35.20
N VAL A 119 -41.81 -56.43 -36.41
CA VAL A 119 -40.45 -55.89 -36.54
C VAL A 119 -40.42 -54.38 -36.29
N SER A 120 -41.33 -53.64 -36.93
CA SER A 120 -41.42 -52.19 -36.78
C SER A 120 -41.88 -51.79 -35.37
N ASP A 121 -42.85 -52.52 -34.80
CA ASP A 121 -43.33 -52.32 -33.42
C ASP A 121 -42.18 -52.51 -32.42
N ALA A 122 -41.33 -53.53 -32.61
CA ALA A 122 -40.19 -53.77 -31.74
C ALA A 122 -39.14 -52.65 -31.81
N VAL A 123 -38.79 -52.17 -33.01
CA VAL A 123 -37.83 -51.05 -33.16
C VAL A 123 -38.41 -49.76 -32.58
N THR A 124 -39.70 -49.50 -32.77
CA THR A 124 -40.41 -48.36 -32.16
C THR A 124 -40.39 -48.45 -30.63
N GLY A 125 -40.56 -49.65 -30.06
CA GLY A 125 -40.41 -49.89 -28.62
C GLY A 125 -39.00 -49.59 -28.11
N TYR A 126 -37.95 -49.93 -28.86
CA TYR A 126 -36.58 -49.54 -28.51
C TYR A 126 -36.37 -48.02 -28.58
N GLN A 127 -36.95 -47.34 -29.57
CA GLN A 127 -36.92 -45.88 -29.63
C GLN A 127 -37.56 -45.24 -28.39
N GLU A 128 -38.72 -45.73 -27.96
CA GLU A 128 -39.40 -45.24 -26.76
C GLU A 128 -38.57 -45.46 -25.51
N ARG A 129 -37.93 -46.62 -25.37
CA ARG A 129 -37.02 -46.91 -24.26
C ARG A 129 -35.79 -45.99 -24.26
N VAL A 130 -35.19 -45.71 -25.42
CA VAL A 130 -34.08 -44.75 -25.54
C VAL A 130 -34.52 -43.35 -25.13
N ARG A 131 -35.71 -42.90 -25.56
CA ARG A 131 -36.27 -41.60 -25.12
C ARG A 131 -36.52 -41.56 -23.61
N ALA A 132 -37.06 -42.63 -23.04
CA ALA A 132 -37.31 -42.72 -21.60
C ALA A 132 -36.00 -42.66 -20.79
N ILE A 133 -34.96 -43.40 -21.20
CA ILE A 133 -33.63 -43.35 -20.58
C ILE A 133 -33.03 -41.94 -20.67
N LYS A 134 -33.15 -41.27 -21.83
CA LYS A 134 -32.69 -39.89 -21.98
C LYS A 134 -33.43 -38.93 -21.04
N ALA A 135 -34.75 -39.03 -20.94
CA ALA A 135 -35.55 -38.18 -20.07
C ALA A 135 -35.19 -38.38 -18.58
N ASP A 136 -35.08 -39.63 -18.14
CA ASP A 136 -34.68 -39.99 -16.78
C ASP A 136 -33.28 -39.44 -16.44
N PHE A 137 -32.32 -39.60 -17.36
CA PHE A 137 -30.97 -39.05 -17.21
C PHE A 137 -30.96 -37.53 -17.08
N LEU A 138 -31.72 -36.81 -17.93
CA LEU A 138 -31.80 -35.35 -17.86
C LEU A 138 -32.40 -34.88 -16.54
N ILE A 139 -33.42 -35.58 -16.03
CA ILE A 139 -34.02 -35.29 -14.72
C ILE A 139 -32.99 -35.48 -13.61
N HIS A 140 -32.31 -36.62 -13.57
CA HIS A 140 -31.27 -36.91 -12.56
C HIS A 140 -30.13 -35.89 -12.62
N THR A 141 -29.61 -35.59 -13.80
CA THR A 141 -28.53 -34.61 -13.99
C THR A 141 -28.96 -33.21 -13.55
N ALA A 142 -30.18 -32.80 -13.86
CA ALA A 142 -30.72 -31.52 -13.43
C ALA A 142 -30.90 -31.45 -11.91
N ILE A 143 -31.32 -32.55 -11.28
CA ILE A 143 -31.45 -32.64 -9.82
C ILE A 143 -30.07 -32.57 -9.15
N ASP A 144 -29.11 -33.38 -9.59
CA ASP A 144 -27.75 -33.41 -9.03
C ASP A 144 -27.06 -32.05 -9.19
N SER A 145 -27.21 -31.42 -10.35
CA SER A 145 -26.67 -30.08 -10.60
C SER A 145 -27.28 -29.04 -9.65
N ARG A 146 -28.59 -29.12 -9.37
CA ARG A 146 -29.25 -28.22 -8.41
C ARG A 146 -28.75 -28.42 -6.99
N PHE A 147 -28.48 -29.65 -6.57
CA PHE A 147 -27.89 -29.93 -5.25
C PHE A 147 -26.49 -29.33 -5.13
N VAL A 148 -25.60 -29.61 -6.10
CA VAL A 148 -24.23 -29.06 -6.10
C VAL A 148 -24.24 -27.53 -6.08
N ILE A 149 -25.12 -26.90 -6.88
CA ILE A 149 -25.25 -25.44 -6.88
C ILE A 149 -25.75 -24.92 -5.51
N SER A 150 -26.65 -25.63 -4.86
CA SER A 150 -27.13 -25.27 -3.52
C SER A 150 -26.01 -25.36 -2.48
N ASP A 151 -25.22 -26.42 -2.51
CA ASP A 151 -24.10 -26.62 -1.60
C ASP A 151 -23.05 -25.50 -1.77
N ILE A 152 -22.66 -25.19 -3.01
CA ILE A 152 -21.74 -24.08 -3.33
C ILE A 152 -22.31 -22.74 -2.82
N LYS A 153 -23.61 -22.52 -3.02
CA LYS A 153 -24.26 -21.28 -2.57
C LYS A 153 -24.23 -21.15 -1.04
N ASP A 154 -24.46 -22.25 -0.32
CA ASP A 154 -24.43 -22.26 1.14
C ASP A 154 -23.01 -22.05 1.67
N GLU A 155 -22.01 -22.73 1.11
CA GLU A 155 -20.59 -22.51 1.45
C GLU A 155 -20.17 -21.04 1.22
N LEU A 156 -20.57 -20.46 0.07
CA LEU A 156 -20.25 -19.07 -0.25
C LEU A 156 -20.91 -18.09 0.74
N ARG A 157 -22.16 -18.37 1.15
CA ARG A 157 -22.87 -17.58 2.16
C ARG A 157 -22.14 -17.64 3.50
N THR A 158 -21.81 -18.83 3.97
CA THR A 158 -21.07 -19.01 5.24
C THR A 158 -19.70 -18.33 5.20
N GLY A 159 -18.97 -18.44 4.08
CA GLY A 159 -17.69 -17.75 3.90
C GLY A 159 -17.83 -16.22 3.93
N THR A 160 -18.89 -15.69 3.31
CA THR A 160 -19.18 -14.25 3.32
C THR A 160 -19.49 -13.75 4.73
N GLU A 161 -20.33 -14.46 5.48
CA GLU A 161 -20.67 -14.12 6.87
C GLU A 161 -19.43 -14.12 7.79
N ALA A 162 -18.56 -15.14 7.64
CA ALA A 162 -17.31 -15.22 8.38
C ALA A 162 -16.35 -14.06 8.05
N LEU A 163 -16.25 -13.70 6.77
CA LEU A 163 -15.43 -12.57 6.33
C LEU A 163 -15.95 -11.23 6.89
N THR A 164 -17.27 -11.00 6.83
CA THR A 164 -17.89 -9.81 7.42
C THR A 164 -17.60 -9.71 8.91
N SER A 165 -17.76 -10.80 9.66
CA SER A 165 -17.45 -10.84 11.10
C SER A 165 -15.98 -10.55 11.42
N ALA A 166 -15.06 -11.07 10.59
CA ALA A 166 -13.63 -10.80 10.72
C ALA A 166 -13.30 -9.32 10.45
N ILE A 167 -13.91 -8.71 9.44
CA ILE A 167 -13.76 -7.29 9.11
C ILE A 167 -14.26 -6.42 10.26
N GLU A 168 -15.46 -6.68 10.79
CA GLU A 168 -16.02 -5.94 11.93
C GLU A 168 -15.12 -6.04 13.17
N THR A 169 -14.53 -7.22 13.40
CA THR A 169 -13.60 -7.46 14.52
C THR A 169 -12.30 -6.68 14.34
N LEU A 170 -11.74 -6.70 13.13
CA LEU A 170 -10.53 -5.93 12.81
C LEU A 170 -10.78 -4.43 12.92
N GLN A 171 -11.93 -3.93 12.45
CA GLN A 171 -12.33 -2.53 12.57
C GLN A 171 -12.42 -2.10 14.03
N ARG A 172 -13.13 -2.88 14.87
CA ARG A 172 -13.22 -2.62 16.32
C ARG A 172 -11.85 -2.58 17.00
N HIS A 173 -10.98 -3.54 16.70
CA HIS A 173 -9.63 -3.59 17.28
C HIS A 173 -8.77 -2.40 16.83
N THR A 174 -8.85 -2.03 15.56
CA THR A 174 -8.10 -0.89 15.00
C THR A 174 -8.56 0.41 15.65
N MET A 175 -9.86 0.64 15.76
CA MET A 175 -10.42 1.82 16.43
C MET A 175 -9.98 1.88 17.90
N ALA A 176 -10.11 0.78 18.64
CA ALA A 176 -9.70 0.73 20.05
C ALA A 176 -8.20 1.05 20.25
N ASN A 177 -7.34 0.58 19.32
CA ASN A 177 -5.91 0.90 19.38
C ASN A 177 -5.62 2.37 19.04
N ILE A 178 -6.35 2.95 18.08
CA ILE A 178 -6.24 4.36 17.74
C ILE A 178 -6.65 5.21 18.94
N ASP A 179 -7.80 4.92 19.56
CA ASP A 179 -8.29 5.65 20.73
C ASP A 179 -7.29 5.57 21.89
N LYS A 180 -6.79 4.37 22.18
CA LYS A 180 -5.77 4.18 23.23
C LYS A 180 -4.50 4.99 22.97
N HIS A 181 -4.04 5.06 21.72
CA HIS A 181 -2.87 5.87 21.37
C HIS A 181 -3.15 7.36 21.42
N ALA A 182 -4.34 7.80 21.00
CA ALA A 182 -4.76 9.20 21.12
C ALA A 182 -4.78 9.65 22.59
N ASP A 183 -5.34 8.84 23.49
CA ASP A 183 -5.35 9.10 24.93
C ASP A 183 -3.93 9.19 25.50
N SER A 184 -3.05 8.26 25.13
CA SER A 184 -1.64 8.29 25.56
C SER A 184 -0.91 9.55 25.13
N ILE A 185 -1.10 9.99 23.87
CA ILE A 185 -0.49 11.20 23.33
C ILE A 185 -1.05 12.44 24.06
N CYS A 186 -2.35 12.49 24.31
CA CYS A 186 -2.97 13.59 25.05
C CYS A 186 -2.39 13.73 26.46
N GLU A 187 -2.19 12.62 27.18
CA GLU A 187 -1.58 12.62 28.50
C GLU A 187 -0.10 13.05 28.46
N GLU A 188 0.67 12.61 27.47
CA GLU A 188 2.06 13.05 27.28
C GLU A 188 2.15 14.56 26.99
N ILE A 189 1.27 15.09 26.13
CA ILE A 189 1.21 16.52 25.84
C ILE A 189 0.83 17.31 27.10
N HIS A 190 -0.15 16.83 27.86
CA HIS A 190 -0.57 17.48 29.11
C HIS A 190 0.57 17.53 30.13
N THR A 191 1.23 16.39 30.38
CA THR A 191 2.37 16.33 31.32
C THR A 191 3.55 17.20 30.88
N LEU A 192 3.87 17.22 29.59
CA LEU A 192 4.90 18.10 29.04
C LEU A 192 4.54 19.57 29.19
N GLY A 193 3.27 19.94 28.94
CA GLY A 193 2.76 21.29 29.11
C GLY A 193 2.89 21.78 30.55
N VAL A 194 2.50 20.94 31.53
CA VAL A 194 2.66 21.24 32.96
C VAL A 194 4.14 21.46 33.32
N LEU A 195 5.03 20.59 32.85
CA LEU A 195 6.47 20.70 33.11
C LEU A 195 7.07 21.98 32.50
N GLN A 196 6.68 22.32 31.27
CA GLN A 196 7.12 23.54 30.60
C GLN A 196 6.65 24.79 31.32
N SER A 197 5.38 24.85 31.73
CA SER A 197 4.85 25.97 32.52
C SER A 197 5.64 26.15 33.80
N LYS A 198 5.89 25.07 34.55
CA LYS A 198 6.68 25.12 35.78
C LYS A 198 8.09 25.69 35.55
N LYS A 199 8.78 25.24 34.49
CA LYS A 199 10.11 25.77 34.14
C LYS A 199 10.07 27.24 33.73
N ALA A 200 9.01 27.67 33.04
CA ALA A 200 8.82 29.07 32.67
C ALA A 200 8.60 29.95 33.91
N ASP A 201 7.80 29.48 34.88
CA ASP A 201 7.56 30.17 36.15
C ASP A 201 8.84 30.29 36.98
N GLU A 202 9.62 29.19 37.09
CA GLU A 202 10.93 29.18 37.75
C GLU A 202 11.89 30.19 37.11
N LEU A 203 12.02 30.16 35.78
CA LEU A 203 12.88 31.10 35.04
C LEU A 203 12.42 32.55 35.24
N SER A 204 11.12 32.79 35.23
CA SER A 204 10.54 34.11 35.48
C SER A 204 10.91 34.63 36.87
N ALA A 205 10.81 33.78 37.90
CA ALA A 205 11.20 34.10 39.27
C ALA A 205 12.71 34.38 39.40
N ASP A 206 13.56 33.60 38.73
CA ASP A 206 15.01 33.80 38.71
C ASP A 206 15.38 35.13 38.04
N VAL A 207 14.75 35.47 36.90
CA VAL A 207 14.97 36.76 36.23
C VAL A 207 14.55 37.92 37.13
N GLN A 208 13.42 37.79 37.84
CA GLN A 208 12.94 38.82 38.75
C GLN A 208 13.89 39.02 39.94
N THR A 209 14.38 37.95 40.56
CA THR A 209 15.36 38.04 41.66
C THR A 209 16.70 38.63 41.21
N LEU A 210 17.18 38.31 40.00
CA LEU A 210 18.39 38.92 39.43
C LEU A 210 18.25 40.42 39.17
N LYS A 211 17.04 40.85 38.77
CA LYS A 211 16.70 42.27 38.57
C LYS A 211 16.69 43.02 39.91
N GLU A 212 16.11 42.44 40.95
CA GLU A 212 16.06 43.01 42.31
C GLU A 212 17.45 43.13 42.95
N ARG A 213 18.35 42.18 42.68
CA ARG A 213 19.74 42.20 43.16
C ARG A 213 20.66 43.18 42.40
N ASN A 214 20.11 44.08 41.57
CA ASN A 214 20.84 45.03 40.72
C ASN A 214 21.95 44.40 39.84
N SER A 215 21.98 43.08 39.72
CA SER A 215 23.04 42.32 39.04
C SER A 215 22.77 42.15 37.55
N TYR A 216 21.52 42.40 37.14
CA TYR A 216 21.08 42.44 35.75
C TYR A 216 20.54 43.83 35.41
N LYS A 217 21.44 44.76 35.09
CA LYS A 217 21.07 46.03 34.41
C LYS A 217 21.32 45.81 32.92
N GLY A 218 20.23 45.61 32.19
CA GLY A 218 20.20 45.02 30.85
C GLY A 218 21.10 45.67 29.79
N SER A 219 21.44 44.83 28.81
CA SER A 219 21.99 45.12 27.47
C SER A 219 22.94 46.32 27.35
N VAL A 220 24.20 46.04 27.00
CA VAL A 220 25.16 47.06 26.52
C VAL A 220 24.54 47.78 25.32
N ARG A 221 24.22 49.06 25.49
CA ARG A 221 23.56 49.85 24.45
C ARG A 221 24.56 50.23 23.35
N ASN A 222 24.09 50.25 22.11
CA ASN A 222 24.80 50.97 21.04
C ASN A 222 24.37 52.44 21.13
N VAL A 223 25.30 53.31 21.53
CA VAL A 223 25.02 54.74 21.72
C VAL A 223 25.54 55.51 20.50
N LEU A 224 24.68 56.34 19.91
CA LEU A 224 25.04 57.15 18.75
C LEU A 224 25.89 58.34 19.20
N LEU A 225 26.80 58.79 18.34
CA LEU A 225 27.69 59.93 18.63
C LEU A 225 26.90 61.18 19.03
N GLY A 226 25.77 61.46 18.35
CA GLY A 226 24.92 62.62 18.63
C GLY A 226 24.27 62.62 20.01
N ASP A 227 24.25 61.49 20.70
CA ASP A 227 23.65 61.36 22.04
C ASP A 227 24.66 61.64 23.17
N ILE A 228 25.94 61.85 22.83
CA ILE A 228 27.04 61.98 23.79
C ILE A 228 27.44 63.45 23.92
N HIS A 229 27.06 64.07 25.03
CA HIS A 229 27.39 65.46 25.32
C HIS A 229 28.55 65.52 26.32
N LEU A 230 29.78 65.65 25.83
CA LEU A 230 30.97 65.75 26.67
C LEU A 230 30.96 67.06 27.47
N ARG A 231 31.30 66.97 28.76
CA ARG A 231 31.46 68.09 29.68
C ARG A 231 32.94 68.30 30.00
N ASP A 232 33.37 67.80 31.16
CA ASP A 232 34.70 68.02 31.69
C ASP A 232 35.62 66.84 31.38
N ARG A 233 36.89 67.14 31.12
CA ARG A 233 37.95 66.13 31.00
C ARG A 233 38.43 65.77 32.41
N LEU A 234 38.45 64.47 32.73
CA LEU A 234 38.79 63.99 34.08
C LEU A 234 40.31 63.85 34.33
N ASP A 235 41.13 63.75 33.27
CA ASP A 235 42.58 63.54 33.40
C ASP A 235 43.42 64.79 33.09
N HIS A 236 44.59 64.89 33.75
CA HIS A 236 45.70 65.73 33.32
C HIS A 236 46.33 65.15 32.03
N PRO A 237 46.87 65.98 31.11
CA PRO A 237 47.41 65.51 29.84
C PRO A 237 48.58 64.55 30.06
N ASN A 238 48.30 63.25 30.02
CA ASN A 238 49.30 62.20 29.87
C ASN A 238 49.35 61.84 28.38
N ASP A 239 50.37 62.34 27.69
CA ASP A 239 50.53 62.19 26.24
C ASP A 239 50.69 60.72 25.77
N PHE A 240 50.82 59.77 26.71
CA PHE A 240 50.94 58.35 26.41
C PHE A 240 49.65 57.54 26.58
N ALA A 241 48.53 58.15 27.01
CA ALA A 241 47.27 57.44 27.18
C ALA A 241 46.57 57.15 25.83
N VAL A 242 46.07 55.91 25.66
CA VAL A 242 45.38 55.45 24.44
C VAL A 242 43.93 55.97 24.36
N PHE A 243 43.39 56.41 25.49
CA PHE A 243 42.06 57.01 25.60
C PHE A 243 42.08 58.15 26.62
N THR A 244 41.10 59.04 26.52
CA THR A 244 40.89 60.17 27.43
C THR A 244 39.55 60.01 28.14
N HIS A 245 39.53 60.27 29.46
CA HIS A 245 38.31 60.24 30.24
C HIS A 245 37.56 61.57 30.21
N TYR A 246 36.26 61.50 29.98
CA TYR A 246 35.34 62.63 30.04
C TYR A 246 34.13 62.32 30.90
N ASN A 247 33.61 63.33 31.57
CA ASN A 247 32.23 63.36 31.99
C ASN A 247 31.34 63.65 30.78
N ALA A 248 30.20 62.96 30.67
CA ALA A 248 29.24 63.24 29.62
C ALA A 248 27.80 63.05 30.10
N ASP A 249 26.88 63.79 29.50
CA ASP A 249 25.46 63.48 29.62
C ASP A 249 25.01 62.63 28.45
N ILE A 250 24.31 61.54 28.77
CA ILE A 250 23.68 60.68 27.78
C ILE A 250 22.24 60.44 28.24
N GLY A 251 21.29 61.01 27.51
CA GLY A 251 19.86 60.99 27.86
C GLY A 251 19.56 61.59 29.23
N ASN A 252 20.16 62.75 29.54
CA ASN A 252 20.03 63.48 30.82
C ASN A 252 20.52 62.73 32.07
N ALA A 253 21.33 61.69 31.90
CA ALA A 253 21.99 61.01 33.01
C ALA A 253 23.52 61.18 32.90
N PRO A 254 24.21 61.60 33.98
CA PRO A 254 25.67 61.69 33.97
C PRO A 254 26.29 60.31 33.76
N LYS A 255 27.34 60.28 32.96
CA LYS A 255 28.11 59.09 32.57
C LYS A 255 29.58 59.45 32.47
N ILE A 256 30.41 58.42 32.53
CA ILE A 256 31.84 58.51 32.28
C ILE A 256 32.11 57.89 30.92
N VAL A 257 32.86 58.59 30.08
CA VAL A 257 33.10 58.21 28.68
C VAL A 257 34.59 58.12 28.45
N HIS A 258 35.04 56.93 28.03
CA HIS A 258 36.41 56.68 27.60
C HIS A 258 36.46 56.88 26.09
N VAL A 259 37.04 57.99 25.64
CA VAL A 259 37.16 58.29 24.21
C VAL A 259 38.53 57.86 23.72
N TYR A 260 38.56 56.92 22.79
CA TYR A 260 39.78 56.40 22.17
C TYR A 260 40.18 57.34 21.04
N ARG A 261 41.40 57.89 21.10
CA ARG A 261 41.91 58.81 20.07
C ARG A 261 43.39 58.56 19.86
N ARG A 262 43.84 58.84 18.63
CA ARG A 262 45.27 58.89 18.31
C ARG A 262 45.97 59.96 19.18
N SER A 263 46.92 59.53 20.00
CA SER A 263 47.85 60.45 20.66
C SER A 263 48.81 61.03 19.62
N THR A 264 49.07 62.34 19.71
CA THR A 264 50.03 63.10 18.87
C THR A 264 51.46 62.57 18.98
N HIS A 265 51.79 61.82 20.03
CA HIS A 265 53.12 61.27 20.30
C HIS A 265 53.21 59.74 20.22
N SER A 266 52.11 59.04 19.92
CA SER A 266 52.11 57.58 19.76
C SER A 266 52.22 57.16 18.29
N LYS A 267 53.02 56.12 18.00
CA LYS A 267 53.15 55.51 16.66
C LYS A 267 51.93 54.64 16.26
N LEU A 268 50.87 54.61 17.06
CA LEU A 268 49.68 53.80 16.80
C LEU A 268 48.89 54.39 15.62
N ASN A 269 48.56 53.54 14.65
CA ASN A 269 47.65 53.92 13.57
C ASN A 269 46.18 53.80 14.05
N GLU A 270 45.24 54.29 13.23
CA GLU A 270 43.81 54.23 13.57
C GLU A 270 43.29 52.79 13.76
N GLN A 271 43.85 51.83 13.03
CA GLN A 271 43.49 50.41 13.16
C GLN A 271 43.90 49.84 14.51
N ASP A 272 45.05 50.25 15.04
CA ASP A 272 45.55 49.80 16.34
C ASP A 272 44.70 50.39 17.48
N VAL A 273 44.28 51.66 17.37
CA VAL A 273 43.37 52.31 18.32
C VAL A 273 42.01 51.61 18.33
N MET A 274 41.46 51.32 17.15
CA MET A 274 40.21 50.58 17.03
C MET A 274 40.34 49.15 17.56
N ARG A 275 41.46 48.47 17.32
CA ARG A 275 41.71 47.13 17.88
C ARG A 275 41.72 47.16 19.40
N GLN A 276 42.39 48.16 20.00
CA GLN A 276 42.44 48.33 21.45
C GLN A 276 41.05 48.62 22.03
N PHE A 277 40.27 49.50 21.39
CA PHE A 277 38.87 49.76 21.76
C PHE A 277 38.03 48.47 21.84
N HIS A 278 38.11 47.60 20.83
CA HIS A 278 37.36 46.35 20.83
C HIS A 278 37.80 45.41 21.96
N ILE A 279 39.11 45.28 22.20
CA ILE A 279 39.66 44.46 23.29
C ILE A 279 39.15 44.96 24.65
N ASP A 280 39.18 46.26 24.87
CA ASP A 280 38.80 46.85 26.16
C ASP A 280 37.27 46.84 26.35
N ALA A 281 36.50 47.04 25.28
CA ALA A 281 35.05 46.87 25.30
C ALA A 281 34.67 45.44 25.71
N ASP A 282 35.25 44.43 25.07
CA ASP A 282 34.95 43.03 25.39
C ASP A 282 35.33 42.65 26.83
N LYS A 283 36.47 43.15 27.32
CA LYS A 283 36.91 42.93 28.71
C LYS A 283 35.96 43.58 29.71
N LEU A 284 35.61 44.84 29.50
CA LEU A 284 34.76 45.60 30.43
C LEU A 284 33.31 45.10 30.43
N ILE A 285 32.78 44.65 29.29
CA ILE A 285 31.45 44.03 29.20
C ILE A 285 31.37 42.73 30.02
N LYS A 286 32.45 41.94 30.02
CA LYS A 286 32.54 40.68 30.78
C LYS A 286 32.80 40.91 32.27
N LEU A 287 33.34 42.05 32.66
CA LEU A 287 33.70 42.37 34.03
C LEU A 287 32.48 42.85 34.82
N LYS A 288 31.83 41.94 35.55
CA LYS A 288 30.69 42.23 36.42
C LYS A 288 31.11 42.25 37.89
N HIS A 289 31.31 43.44 38.45
CA HIS A 289 31.66 43.62 39.86
C HIS A 289 30.92 44.82 40.46
N GLN A 290 30.57 44.77 41.75
CA GLN A 290 29.80 45.84 42.42
C GLN A 290 30.62 47.12 42.63
N ASN A 291 31.94 47.00 42.78
CA ASN A 291 32.85 48.15 43.00
C ASN A 291 33.50 48.68 41.70
N ILE A 292 33.05 48.22 40.53
CA ILE A 292 33.59 48.63 39.23
C ILE A 292 32.45 49.23 38.41
N ALA A 293 32.70 50.40 37.80
CA ALA A 293 31.74 51.06 36.93
C ALA A 293 31.37 50.14 35.76
N GLN A 294 30.10 49.78 35.64
CA GLN A 294 29.64 48.85 34.61
C GLN A 294 29.38 49.57 33.28
N VAL A 295 29.61 48.86 32.17
CA VAL A 295 29.37 49.39 30.83
C VAL A 295 27.88 49.65 30.63
N PHE A 296 27.53 50.90 30.39
CA PHE A 296 26.19 51.33 29.98
C PHE A 296 25.99 51.11 28.48
N GLY A 297 27.02 51.41 27.69
CA GLY A 297 26.97 51.32 26.25
C GLY A 297 28.31 51.59 25.59
N VAL A 298 28.34 51.43 24.27
CA VAL A 298 29.51 51.71 23.44
C VAL A 298 29.11 52.53 22.22
N CYS A 299 29.94 53.50 21.86
CA CYS A 299 29.89 54.19 20.58
C CYS A 299 30.96 53.57 19.68
N ARG A 300 30.54 53.01 18.55
CA ARG A 300 31.44 52.38 17.56
C ARG A 300 31.75 53.29 16.37
N SER A 301 31.48 54.59 16.48
CA SER A 301 31.80 55.53 15.41
C SER A 301 33.32 55.50 15.16
N PRO A 302 33.80 55.32 13.92
CA PRO A 302 35.23 55.35 13.63
C PRO A 302 35.90 56.67 14.02
N GLU A 303 35.15 57.77 13.97
CA GLU A 303 35.62 59.11 14.35
C GLU A 303 35.55 59.35 15.87
N PHE A 304 34.78 58.54 16.59
CA PHE A 304 34.56 58.66 18.03
C PHE A 304 34.32 57.27 18.68
N PRO A 305 35.34 56.40 18.75
CA PRO A 305 35.23 55.14 19.46
C PRO A 305 35.20 55.42 20.96
N ALA A 306 34.10 55.06 21.62
CA ALA A 306 33.92 55.36 23.03
C ALA A 306 33.25 54.26 23.84
N ILE A 307 33.74 54.01 25.05
CA ILE A 307 33.12 53.12 26.03
C ILE A 307 32.47 53.98 27.10
N ILE A 308 31.19 53.73 27.38
CA ILE A 308 30.38 54.52 28.29
C ILE A 308 30.09 53.68 29.53
N LEU A 309 30.43 54.23 30.69
CA LEU A 309 30.30 53.58 31.97
C LEU A 309 29.21 54.26 32.82
N HIS A 310 28.54 53.47 33.65
CA HIS A 310 27.68 53.95 34.71
C HIS A 310 28.53 54.59 35.82
N GLY A 311 28.33 55.89 36.11
CA GLY A 311 28.95 56.59 37.23
C GLY A 311 28.80 58.10 37.17
N ASN A 312 29.13 58.79 38.27
CA ASN A 312 29.24 60.24 38.41
C ASN A 312 30.49 60.55 39.26
N ASP A 313 30.92 61.82 39.34
CA ASP A 313 32.18 62.33 39.92
C ASP A 313 32.60 61.80 41.31
N ASN A 314 31.70 61.16 42.06
CA ASN A 314 31.98 60.54 43.36
C ASN A 314 32.49 59.10 43.29
N HIS A 315 32.51 58.47 42.11
CA HIS A 315 33.21 57.20 41.94
C HIS A 315 34.69 57.48 41.67
N LYS A 316 35.52 57.34 42.70
CA LYS A 316 36.99 57.32 42.58
C LYS A 316 37.38 56.24 41.57
N PHE A 317 37.59 56.64 40.31
CA PHE A 317 38.20 55.77 39.33
C PHE A 317 39.62 55.48 39.79
N PHE A 318 39.94 54.19 39.94
CA PHE A 318 41.29 53.73 40.23
C PHE A 318 42.23 54.13 39.09
N SER A 319 42.84 55.31 39.17
CA SER A 319 43.97 55.74 38.34
C SER A 319 45.22 54.84 38.49
N LYS A 320 45.14 53.79 39.33
CA LYS A 320 46.18 52.75 39.51
C LYS A 320 46.06 51.53 38.60
N PHE A 321 45.01 51.39 37.79
CA PHE A 321 44.96 50.29 36.81
C PHE A 321 45.82 50.53 35.55
N GLN A 322 46.32 51.77 35.37
CA GLN A 322 47.24 52.12 34.27
C GLN A 322 48.65 51.52 34.42
N VAL A 323 48.95 50.82 35.53
CA VAL A 323 50.24 50.15 35.76
C VAL A 323 50.17 48.61 35.59
N TYR A 324 48.99 47.98 35.61
CA TYR A 324 48.91 46.52 35.69
C TYR A 324 48.66 45.77 34.37
N VAL A 325 48.24 46.44 33.29
CA VAL A 325 48.03 45.79 31.99
C VAL A 325 49.31 45.78 31.12
N ARG A 326 50.41 46.39 31.59
CA ARG A 326 51.72 46.36 30.92
C ARG A 326 52.65 45.22 31.37
N LEU A 327 52.18 44.31 32.21
CA LEU A 327 52.91 43.11 32.64
C LEU A 327 52.11 41.84 32.27
N GLN A 328 52.06 41.52 30.99
CA GLN A 328 51.69 40.17 30.54
C GLN A 328 52.39 39.84 29.22
N VAL A 329 53.72 39.96 29.22
CA VAL A 329 54.60 39.10 28.41
C VAL A 329 55.15 38.05 29.38
N PRO A 330 54.91 36.74 29.18
CA PRO A 330 55.21 35.74 30.18
C PRO A 330 56.70 35.41 30.19
N ARG A 331 57.35 35.53 31.35
CA ARG A 331 58.45 34.64 31.71
C ARG A 331 58.19 34.12 33.11
N ASN A 332 57.83 32.83 33.13
CA ASN A 332 57.92 31.86 34.21
C ASN A 332 57.37 32.23 35.60
N THR A 333 56.50 31.33 36.03
CA THR A 333 56.27 30.83 37.40
C THR A 333 55.65 31.78 38.43
N GLU A 334 54.64 31.20 39.07
CA GLU A 334 53.98 31.58 40.33
C GLU A 334 52.72 32.46 40.23
N SER A 335 51.60 31.79 40.55
CA SER A 335 50.32 32.35 40.99
C SER A 335 50.51 33.53 41.94
N LYS A 336 49.89 34.66 41.62
CA LYS A 336 49.63 35.71 42.61
C LYS A 336 48.19 36.17 42.55
N THR A 337 47.51 35.89 43.65
CA THR A 337 46.25 36.44 44.13
C THR A 337 46.24 37.96 44.00
N ILE A 338 45.22 38.50 43.36
CA ILE A 338 44.95 39.94 43.35
C ILE A 338 44.24 40.27 44.67
N VAL A 339 44.94 40.97 45.55
CA VAL A 339 44.36 41.59 46.74
C VAL A 339 43.88 42.99 46.35
N CYS A 340 42.56 43.20 46.40
CA CYS A 340 41.96 44.53 46.33
C CYS A 340 41.78 45.06 47.75
N LEU A 341 42.38 46.21 48.06
CA LEU A 341 41.99 47.07 49.19
C LEU A 341 40.91 48.04 48.74
#